data_AF-A0A8X9A3B8-F1
#
_entry.id   AF-A0A8X9A3B8-F1
#
_cell.length_a   1.000
_cell.length_b   1.000
_cell.length_c   1.000
_cell.angle_alpha   90.00
_cell.angle_beta   90.00
_cell.angle_gamma   90.00
#
_symmetry.space_group_name_H-M   'P 1'
#
loop_
_entity.id
_entity.type
_entity.pdbx_description
1 polymer ?
#
loop_
_entity_poly.entity_id
_entity_poly.type
_entity_poly.pdbx_seq_one_letter_code
_entity_poly.pdbx_strand_id
1 'polypeptide(L)'
;MSAIVCGKRSYFEDIDAGASSPAAASLPAYKKLRCSSSTSPVRFTYSPPVHTSSVDQLKDLFPELEIQLLEKALEESVNDLDLAIKKLHEFCRGHVNEKIDTTEENATMEKVASQTSGDSVPLQEPQTQNNLPADGAEWVDLFVREMMSATSIDDARFRAARILESLEKSISSRACVEAAQNSHKENLMLKEHIEVLLRDNTILKRAVAIQYERQKENDEKSQEVQHVKQLLAQYQEQIRTLEVSLAHGGFGLLGKELRLDTEFAALSAKQLISWALQS
;
A
#
# COMPACT_ATOMS: atom_id res chain seq x y z
N MET A 1 -6.18 -38.28 -24.15
CA MET A 1 -5.93 -37.97 -25.56
C MET A 1 -5.85 -36.45 -25.71
N SER A 2 -4.88 -36.00 -26.49
CA SER A 2 -4.27 -34.67 -26.55
C SER A 2 -5.03 -33.63 -27.37
N ALA A 3 -4.74 -32.33 -27.15
CA ALA A 3 -4.49 -31.30 -28.20
C ALA A 3 -4.17 -29.95 -27.49
N ILE A 4 -2.91 -29.51 -27.38
CA ILE A 4 -2.01 -28.81 -28.34
C ILE A 4 -2.22 -27.28 -28.38
N VAL A 5 -1.13 -26.61 -28.00
CA VAL A 5 -0.76 -25.20 -28.09
C VAL A 5 -0.70 -24.71 -29.54
N CYS A 6 -1.25 -23.54 -29.84
CA CYS A 6 -1.00 -22.85 -31.12
C CYS A 6 -0.10 -21.62 -30.90
N GLY A 7 1.21 -21.82 -31.08
CA GLY A 7 2.16 -20.75 -31.31
C GLY A 7 2.07 -20.27 -32.76
N LYS A 8 2.17 -18.96 -32.99
CA LYS A 8 2.22 -18.38 -34.34
C LYS A 8 3.56 -17.69 -34.52
N ARG A 9 4.50 -18.38 -35.19
CA ARG A 9 5.57 -17.73 -35.95
C ARG A 9 4.96 -17.28 -37.28
N SER A 10 5.33 -16.09 -37.75
CA SER A 10 5.29 -15.76 -39.17
C SER A 10 6.62 -15.11 -39.53
N TYR A 11 7.42 -15.88 -40.26
CA TYR A 11 8.46 -15.43 -41.16
C TYR A 11 7.87 -15.52 -42.56
N PHE A 12 8.04 -14.49 -43.38
CA PHE A 12 8.38 -14.68 -44.79
C PHE A 12 9.21 -13.46 -45.26
N GLU A 13 10.39 -13.79 -45.75
CA GLU A 13 11.35 -12.96 -46.49
C GLU A 13 10.74 -12.52 -47.83
N ASP A 14 11.06 -11.33 -48.35
CA ASP A 14 11.91 -11.19 -49.54
C ASP A 14 11.95 -9.75 -50.10
N ILE A 15 13.18 -9.28 -50.31
CA ILE A 15 13.69 -8.50 -51.45
C ILE A 15 13.16 -7.05 -51.65
N ASP A 16 13.99 -6.04 -51.36
CA ASP A 16 14.87 -5.44 -52.38
C ASP A 16 15.73 -4.29 -51.84
N ALA A 17 16.87 -4.10 -52.49
CA ALA A 17 17.91 -3.13 -52.19
C ALA A 17 17.60 -1.71 -52.68
N GLY A 18 18.28 -0.73 -52.10
CA GLY A 18 18.82 0.39 -52.87
C GLY A 18 18.04 1.71 -52.89
N ALA A 19 18.59 2.67 -52.14
CA ALA A 19 18.80 4.07 -52.51
C ALA A 19 17.61 5.04 -52.73
N SER A 20 17.86 6.25 -52.22
CA SER A 20 17.32 7.57 -52.57
C SER A 20 16.04 8.10 -51.88
N SER A 21 16.24 9.24 -51.23
CA SER A 21 15.28 10.22 -50.66
C SER A 21 14.98 11.30 -51.73
N PRO A 22 14.11 12.33 -51.56
CA PRO A 22 12.95 12.58 -50.67
C PRO A 22 11.67 13.04 -51.45
N ALA A 23 10.60 13.35 -50.70
CA ALA A 23 9.55 14.37 -50.96
C ALA A 23 8.10 13.90 -51.26
N ALA A 24 7.27 14.13 -50.23
CA ALA A 24 5.87 14.61 -50.24
C ALA A 24 4.80 13.90 -51.10
N ALA A 25 3.94 13.10 -50.44
CA ALA A 25 2.47 13.24 -50.53
C ALA A 25 1.73 12.33 -49.52
N SER A 26 0.85 12.97 -48.72
CA SER A 26 -0.41 12.47 -48.14
C SER A 26 -0.46 11.10 -47.41
N LEU A 27 -0.50 11.15 -46.07
CA LEU A 27 -0.99 10.06 -45.21
C LEU A 27 -2.52 10.16 -45.02
N PRO A 28 -3.29 9.05 -45.07
CA PRO A 28 -4.72 9.05 -44.80
C PRO A 28 -5.00 9.06 -43.29
N ALA A 29 -5.95 9.92 -42.90
CA ALA A 29 -6.38 10.12 -41.53
C ALA A 29 -7.09 8.89 -40.94
N TYR A 30 -6.55 8.35 -39.85
CA TYR A 30 -7.29 7.53 -38.90
C TYR A 30 -7.08 8.06 -37.48
N LYS A 31 -8.21 8.20 -36.79
CA LYS A 31 -8.44 8.92 -35.53
C LYS A 31 -7.46 8.48 -34.44
N LYS A 32 -6.71 9.42 -33.87
CA LYS A 32 -5.84 9.18 -32.71
C LYS A 32 -6.11 10.20 -31.61
N LEU A 33 -6.58 9.67 -30.48
CA LEU A 33 -6.85 10.36 -29.22
C LEU A 33 -5.61 11.10 -28.73
N ARG A 34 -5.86 12.31 -28.22
CA ARG A 34 -4.94 13.28 -27.64
C ARG A 34 -4.44 12.79 -26.27
N CYS A 35 -3.13 12.57 -26.12
CA CYS A 35 -2.42 12.60 -24.83
C CYS A 35 -0.91 12.77 -25.10
N SER A 36 -0.36 13.96 -24.90
CA SER A 36 1.09 14.16 -24.75
C SER A 36 1.34 15.17 -23.65
N SER A 37 2.12 14.68 -22.70
CA SER A 37 2.47 15.26 -21.42
C SER A 37 3.36 16.50 -21.57
N SER A 38 3.00 17.57 -20.87
CA SER A 38 3.94 18.63 -20.51
C SER A 38 4.74 18.15 -19.30
N THR A 39 6.04 17.96 -19.49
CA THR A 39 7.01 17.78 -18.41
C THR A 39 7.18 19.08 -17.64
N SER A 40 6.68 19.12 -16.41
CA SER A 40 7.13 20.07 -15.40
C SER A 40 7.61 19.27 -14.19
N PRO A 41 8.80 19.56 -13.63
CA PRO A 41 9.26 18.87 -12.43
C PRO A 41 8.42 19.37 -11.25
N VAL A 42 7.55 18.50 -10.73
CA VAL A 42 6.90 18.71 -9.44
C VAL A 42 8.01 18.68 -8.39
N ARG A 43 8.46 19.86 -7.95
CA ARG A 43 9.17 19.97 -6.68
C ARG A 43 8.14 19.62 -5.61
N PHE A 44 8.21 18.39 -5.11
CA PHE A 44 7.64 18.08 -3.81
C PHE A 44 8.39 18.94 -2.79
N THR A 45 7.82 20.08 -2.43
CA THR A 45 8.09 20.67 -1.12
C THR A 45 7.49 19.70 -0.11
N TYR A 46 8.30 18.73 0.30
CA TYR A 46 8.05 17.96 1.51
C TYR A 46 8.20 18.97 2.65
N SER A 47 7.10 19.63 3.02
CA SER A 47 7.05 20.26 4.34
C SER A 47 7.18 19.12 5.36
N PRO A 48 8.20 19.13 6.22
CA PRO A 48 8.27 18.13 7.28
C PRO A 48 6.98 18.21 8.10
N PRO A 49 6.41 17.08 8.55
CA PRO A 49 5.29 17.13 9.49
C PRO A 49 5.76 17.98 10.66
N VAL A 50 5.01 19.05 10.96
CA VAL A 50 5.17 19.76 12.23
C VAL A 50 5.00 18.67 13.28
N HIS A 51 6.07 18.33 13.99
CA HIS A 51 6.00 17.42 15.11
C HIS A 51 5.11 18.11 16.14
N THR A 52 3.81 17.80 16.12
CA THR A 52 2.89 18.12 17.22
C THR A 52 3.52 17.51 18.45
N SER A 53 3.76 18.31 19.49
CA SER A 53 4.28 17.73 20.73
C SER A 53 3.28 16.67 21.22
N SER A 54 3.77 15.66 21.93
CA SER A 54 2.90 14.63 22.54
C SER A 54 1.83 15.25 23.44
N VAL A 55 2.13 16.41 24.04
CA VAL A 55 1.20 17.22 24.81
C VAL A 55 0.11 17.84 23.92
N ASP A 56 0.45 18.36 22.73
CA ASP A 56 -0.54 18.89 21.79
C ASP A 56 -1.54 17.80 21.34
N GLN A 57 -1.04 16.58 21.05
CA GLN A 57 -1.90 15.45 20.67
C GLN A 57 -2.86 15.05 21.79
N LEU A 58 -2.37 15.03 23.03
CA LEU A 58 -3.21 14.78 24.17
C LEU A 58 -4.21 15.94 24.42
N LYS A 59 -3.85 17.17 24.06
CA LYS A 59 -4.72 18.33 24.23
C LYS A 59 -5.88 18.32 23.24
N ASP A 60 -5.65 17.80 22.04
CA ASP A 60 -6.69 17.54 21.05
C ASP A 60 -7.66 16.44 21.52
N LEU A 61 -7.17 15.41 22.21
CA LEU A 61 -7.97 14.31 22.75
C LEU A 61 -8.74 14.71 24.02
N PHE A 62 -8.20 15.63 24.83
CA PHE A 62 -8.79 16.11 26.07
C PHE A 62 -8.83 17.64 26.13
N PRO A 63 -9.69 18.31 25.35
CA PRO A 63 -9.76 19.77 25.31
C PRO A 63 -10.08 20.39 26.67
N GLU A 64 -10.82 19.66 27.51
CA GLU A 64 -11.29 20.08 28.83
C GLU A 64 -10.21 20.00 29.93
N LEU A 65 -9.14 19.21 29.73
CA LEU A 65 -8.10 19.01 30.74
C LEU A 65 -7.01 20.09 30.68
N GLU A 66 -6.50 20.45 31.86
CA GLU A 66 -5.39 21.40 31.99
C GLU A 66 -4.08 20.78 31.47
N ILE A 67 -3.27 21.61 30.81
CA ILE A 67 -2.01 21.20 30.17
C ILE A 67 -1.02 20.63 31.21
N GLN A 68 -1.03 21.13 32.45
CA GLN A 68 -0.18 20.63 33.53
C GLN A 68 -0.50 19.17 33.91
N LEU A 69 -1.78 18.78 33.87
CA LEU A 69 -2.19 17.41 34.16
C LEU A 69 -1.79 16.46 33.03
N LEU A 70 -1.78 16.98 31.80
CA LEU A 70 -1.35 16.31 30.59
C LEU A 70 0.15 15.98 30.62
N GLU A 71 0.96 16.98 30.95
CA GLU A 71 2.41 16.85 31.10
C GLU A 71 2.76 15.87 32.22
N LYS A 72 2.09 15.99 33.37
CA LYS A 72 2.28 15.08 34.50
C LYS A 72 1.96 13.63 34.14
N ALA A 73 0.86 13.38 33.45
CA ALA A 73 0.50 12.02 33.04
C ALA A 73 1.46 11.43 32.01
N LEU A 74 2.02 12.27 31.13
CA LEU A 74 3.04 11.88 30.16
C LEU A 74 4.39 11.57 30.84
N GLU A 75 4.76 12.34 31.87
CA GLU A 75 5.96 12.10 32.67
C GLU A 75 5.82 10.80 33.48
N GLU A 76 4.65 10.56 34.08
CA GLU A 76 4.32 9.31 34.78
C GLU A 76 4.12 8.11 33.85
N SER A 77 3.92 8.32 32.55
CA SER A 77 3.82 7.26 31.55
C SER A 77 5.14 7.00 30.82
N VAL A 78 6.25 7.59 31.28
CA VAL A 78 7.57 7.45 30.63
C VAL A 78 7.51 7.85 29.15
N ASN A 79 6.80 8.94 28.85
CA ASN A 79 6.55 9.44 27.48
C ASN A 79 5.84 8.45 26.54
N ASP A 80 5.23 7.39 27.09
CA ASP A 80 4.33 6.52 26.33
C ASP A 80 2.96 7.20 26.22
N LEU A 81 2.64 7.61 24.99
CA LEU A 81 1.40 8.30 24.66
C LEU A 81 0.17 7.42 24.92
N ASP A 82 0.23 6.13 24.57
CA ASP A 82 -0.91 5.22 24.70
C ASP A 82 -1.23 4.95 26.18
N LEU A 83 -0.18 4.85 27.00
CA LEU A 83 -0.33 4.71 28.45
C LEU A 83 -0.84 6.01 29.09
N ALA A 84 -0.40 7.18 28.64
CA ALA A 84 -0.92 8.48 29.08
C ALA A 84 -2.40 8.62 28.75
N ILE A 85 -2.81 8.33 27.51
CA ILE A 85 -4.21 8.36 27.06
C ILE A 85 -5.07 7.43 27.94
N LYS A 86 -4.59 6.22 28.23
CA LYS A 86 -5.34 5.25 29.05
C LYS A 86 -5.54 5.75 30.48
N LYS A 87 -4.49 6.32 31.11
CA LYS A 87 -4.56 6.91 32.45
C LYS A 87 -5.51 8.11 32.49
N LEU A 88 -5.44 9.00 31.49
CA LEU A 88 -6.33 10.15 31.39
C LEU A 88 -7.79 9.73 31.21
N HIS A 89 -8.06 8.72 30.38
CA HIS A 89 -9.41 8.14 30.24
C HIS A 89 -9.95 7.62 31.58
N GLU A 90 -9.10 6.99 32.39
CA GLU A 90 -9.46 6.53 33.72
C GLU A 90 -9.72 7.68 34.69
N PHE A 91 -8.88 8.71 34.66
CA PHE A 91 -9.04 9.94 35.42
C PHE A 91 -10.36 10.67 35.09
N CYS A 92 -10.67 10.85 33.81
CA CYS A 92 -11.92 11.48 33.38
C CYS A 92 -13.16 10.68 33.80
N ARG A 93 -13.09 9.35 33.81
CA ARG A 93 -14.18 8.50 34.32
C ARG A 93 -14.37 8.66 35.83
N GLY A 94 -13.29 8.83 36.60
CA GLY A 94 -13.37 9.10 38.03
C GLY A 94 -13.98 10.47 38.36
N HIS A 95 -13.59 11.51 37.63
CA HIS A 95 -14.06 12.87 37.83
C HIS A 95 -15.56 13.06 37.51
N VAL A 96 -16.11 12.30 36.55
CA VAL A 96 -17.56 12.28 36.26
C VAL A 96 -18.37 11.65 37.40
N ASN A 97 -17.77 10.78 38.20
CA ASN A 97 -18.44 10.10 39.31
C ASN A 97 -18.40 10.90 40.63
N GLU A 98 -17.44 11.81 40.82
CA GLU A 98 -17.32 12.63 42.04
C GLU A 98 -18.19 13.89 42.06
N LYS A 99 -18.78 14.30 40.94
CA LYS A 99 -19.71 15.44 40.90
C LYS A 99 -21.13 15.12 41.40
N ILE A 100 -21.38 13.88 41.84
CA ILE A 100 -22.69 13.44 42.35
C ILE A 100 -22.71 13.30 43.89
N ASP A 101 -21.56 13.22 44.57
CA ASP A 101 -21.57 13.09 46.04
C ASP A 101 -20.53 14.01 46.70
N THR A 102 -21.00 15.23 46.99
CA THR A 102 -20.52 15.97 48.16
C THR A 102 -21.66 16.07 49.16
N THR A 103 -21.80 15.07 50.03
CA THR A 103 -22.17 15.25 51.45
C THR A 103 -21.68 14.05 52.24
N GLU A 104 -20.88 14.38 53.25
CA GLU A 104 -20.27 13.58 54.31
C GLU A 104 -21.12 12.42 54.85
N GLU A 105 -20.53 11.25 55.11
CA GLU A 105 -20.11 10.85 56.47
C GLU A 105 -19.42 9.47 56.53
N ASN A 106 -18.72 9.31 57.65
CA ASN A 106 -17.73 8.30 57.99
C ASN A 106 -18.29 6.90 58.34
N ALA A 107 -17.49 5.90 57.98
CA ALA A 107 -17.06 4.75 58.79
C ALA A 107 -17.96 3.50 59.02
N THR A 108 -17.29 2.36 58.83
CA THR A 108 -17.36 1.10 59.63
C THR A 108 -18.27 -0.05 59.16
N MET A 109 -17.67 -0.95 58.37
CA MET A 109 -17.45 -2.40 58.59
C MET A 109 -18.56 -3.33 59.16
N GLU A 110 -18.77 -4.44 58.42
CA GLU A 110 -19.35 -5.76 58.79
C GLU A 110 -20.86 -5.84 59.15
N LYS A 111 -21.61 -6.94 58.99
CA LYS A 111 -21.61 -8.21 58.23
C LYS A 111 -22.82 -9.02 58.77
N VAL A 112 -23.52 -9.77 57.90
CA VAL A 112 -24.37 -10.97 58.19
C VAL A 112 -25.79 -10.81 58.78
N ALA A 113 -26.76 -11.03 57.87
CA ALA A 113 -27.79 -12.07 57.83
C ALA A 113 -29.11 -12.03 58.64
N SER A 114 -30.16 -12.35 57.86
CA SER A 114 -31.30 -13.26 58.13
C SER A 114 -32.68 -12.66 58.44
N GLN A 115 -33.60 -12.93 57.48
CA GLN A 115 -34.98 -13.45 57.60
C GLN A 115 -35.92 -12.75 58.61
N THR A 116 -37.13 -12.32 58.27
CA THR A 116 -38.30 -13.21 58.09
C THR A 116 -39.54 -12.40 57.66
N SER A 117 -40.32 -12.98 56.74
CA SER A 117 -41.77 -12.90 56.48
C SER A 117 -42.61 -11.74 57.05
N GLY A 118 -43.32 -11.05 56.15
CA GLY A 118 -44.39 -10.10 56.47
C GLY A 118 -45.22 -9.75 55.24
N ASP A 119 -46.27 -10.53 55.04
CA ASP A 119 -47.36 -10.37 54.07
C ASP A 119 -47.83 -8.91 53.90
N SER A 120 -47.74 -8.38 52.67
CA SER A 120 -48.56 -7.25 52.23
C SER A 120 -48.65 -7.22 50.70
N VAL A 121 -49.83 -7.62 50.22
CA VAL A 121 -50.56 -7.20 49.02
C VAL A 121 -49.71 -6.60 47.88
N PRO A 122 -49.65 -7.24 46.70
CA PRO A 122 -49.09 -6.60 45.52
C PRO A 122 -50.02 -5.45 45.12
N LEU A 123 -49.60 -4.21 45.38
CA LEU A 123 -50.20 -3.07 44.72
C LEU A 123 -49.77 -3.18 43.26
N GLN A 124 -50.68 -3.71 42.44
CA GLN A 124 -50.64 -3.67 40.99
C GLN A 124 -50.46 -2.22 40.57
N GLU A 125 -49.21 -1.80 40.40
CA GLU A 125 -48.88 -0.72 39.50
C GLU A 125 -49.37 -1.20 38.13
N PRO A 126 -50.30 -0.49 37.47
CA PRO A 126 -50.73 -0.86 36.14
C PRO A 126 -49.54 -0.62 35.23
N GLN A 127 -48.72 -1.66 35.08
CA GLN A 127 -47.76 -1.84 34.01
C GLN A 127 -48.57 -1.99 32.73
N THR A 128 -49.15 -0.88 32.28
CA THR A 128 -49.53 -0.70 30.89
C THR A 128 -48.26 -0.93 30.11
N GLN A 129 -48.16 -2.11 29.50
CA GLN A 129 -47.29 -2.37 28.37
C GLN A 129 -47.61 -1.30 27.32
N ASN A 130 -46.90 -0.18 27.40
CA ASN A 130 -47.04 0.91 26.48
C ASN A 130 -46.35 0.46 25.20
N ASN A 131 -47.15 0.14 24.18
CA ASN A 131 -46.69 0.20 22.81
C ASN A 131 -46.25 1.65 22.59
N LEU A 132 -44.95 1.90 22.75
CA LEU A 132 -44.39 3.24 22.62
C LEU A 132 -44.60 3.69 21.17
N PRO A 133 -45.12 4.91 20.94
CA PRO A 133 -45.36 5.41 19.60
C PRO A 133 -44.08 5.32 18.74
N ALA A 134 -44.20 4.78 17.53
CA ALA A 134 -43.06 4.55 16.64
C ALA A 134 -42.70 5.79 15.82
N ASP A 135 -43.69 6.63 15.57
CA ASP A 135 -43.68 7.80 14.69
C ASP A 135 -44.00 9.08 15.48
N GLY A 136 -43.39 10.20 15.08
CA GLY A 136 -43.70 11.54 15.62
C GLY A 136 -45.19 11.91 15.53
N ALA A 137 -45.91 11.48 14.49
CA ALA A 137 -47.36 11.70 14.38
C ALA A 137 -48.13 10.99 15.50
N GLU A 138 -47.78 9.75 15.81
CA GLU A 138 -48.39 9.00 16.91
C GLU A 138 -48.05 9.60 18.28
N TRP A 139 -46.85 10.18 18.45
CA TRP A 139 -46.48 10.96 19.64
C TRP A 139 -47.33 12.23 19.78
N VAL A 140 -47.59 12.96 18.69
CA VAL A 140 -48.45 14.14 18.67
C VAL A 140 -49.89 13.76 19.02
N ASP A 141 -50.43 12.70 18.41
CA ASP A 141 -51.79 12.24 18.67
C ASP A 141 -51.95 11.76 20.12
N LEU A 142 -50.96 11.06 20.68
CA LEU A 142 -50.94 10.68 22.09
C LEU A 142 -50.91 11.90 23.02
N PHE A 143 -50.08 12.89 22.69
CA PHE A 143 -49.97 14.11 23.47
C PHE A 143 -51.29 14.89 23.48
N VAL A 144 -51.89 15.12 22.31
CA VAL A 144 -53.17 15.85 22.18
C VAL A 144 -54.29 15.11 22.91
N ARG A 145 -54.38 13.78 22.73
CA ARG A 145 -55.41 12.95 23.38
C ARG A 145 -55.33 13.03 24.90
N GLU A 146 -54.13 12.92 25.48
CA GLU A 146 -53.98 13.00 26.93
C GLU A 146 -54.24 14.41 27.47
N MET A 147 -53.87 15.46 26.74
CA MET A 147 -54.17 16.83 27.14
C MET A 147 -55.67 17.13 27.08
N MET A 148 -56.40 16.58 26.10
CA MET A 148 -57.87 16.70 26.02
C MET A 148 -58.59 15.98 27.18
N SER A 149 -57.94 15.00 27.80
CA SER A 149 -58.48 14.28 28.96
C SER A 149 -58.19 14.96 30.31
N ALA A 150 -57.36 16.01 30.32
CA ALA A 150 -56.92 16.64 31.55
C ALA A 150 -58.07 17.37 32.25
N THR A 151 -58.14 17.21 33.57
CA THR A 151 -59.20 17.82 34.41
C THR A 151 -58.80 19.14 35.04
N SER A 152 -57.51 19.46 35.04
CA SER A 152 -56.96 20.72 35.53
C SER A 152 -55.67 21.07 34.77
N ILE A 153 -55.21 22.31 34.93
CA ILE A 153 -53.93 22.75 34.36
C ILE A 153 -52.76 21.98 34.99
N ASP A 154 -52.85 21.62 36.28
CA ASP A 154 -51.83 20.82 36.97
C ASP A 154 -51.76 19.39 36.44
N ASP A 155 -52.93 18.76 36.22
CA ASP A 155 -53.04 17.43 35.61
C ASP A 155 -52.48 17.44 34.18
N ALA A 156 -52.81 18.46 33.39
CA ALA A 156 -52.27 18.67 32.06
C ALA A 156 -50.73 18.79 32.07
N ARG A 157 -50.17 19.56 33.01
CA ARG A 157 -48.71 19.69 33.19
C ARG A 157 -48.05 18.35 33.54
N PHE A 158 -48.64 17.60 34.48
CA PHE A 158 -48.13 16.29 34.88
C PHE A 158 -48.15 15.29 33.71
N ARG A 159 -49.25 15.25 32.95
CA ARG A 159 -49.38 14.41 31.74
C ARG A 159 -48.36 14.79 30.67
N ALA A 160 -48.20 16.09 30.39
CA ALA A 160 -47.22 16.57 29.43
C ALA A 160 -45.79 16.19 29.84
N ALA A 161 -45.42 16.37 31.11
CA ALA A 161 -44.11 15.98 31.62
C ALA A 161 -43.85 14.48 31.42
N ARG A 162 -44.82 13.62 31.78
CA ARG A 162 -44.72 12.17 31.62
C ARG A 162 -44.53 11.74 30.16
N ILE A 163 -45.28 12.34 29.23
CA ILE A 163 -45.20 12.01 27.81
C ILE A 163 -43.86 12.49 27.23
N LEU A 164 -43.41 13.69 27.57
CA LEU A 164 -42.13 14.24 27.11
C LEU A 164 -40.95 13.43 27.65
N GLU A 165 -40.99 12.99 28.91
CA GLU A 165 -39.97 12.10 29.48
C GLU A 165 -39.94 10.74 28.76
N SER A 166 -41.11 10.20 28.40
CA SER A 166 -41.21 8.96 27.63
C SER A 166 -40.66 9.13 26.21
N LEU A 167 -40.90 10.28 25.59
CA LEU A 167 -40.36 10.65 24.27
C LEU A 167 -38.83 10.78 24.33
N GLU A 168 -38.29 11.46 25.34
CA GLU A 168 -36.85 11.62 25.54
C GLU A 168 -36.15 10.26 25.69
N LYS A 169 -36.71 9.36 26.50
CA LYS A 169 -36.20 7.98 26.66
C LYS A 169 -36.25 7.21 25.33
N SER A 170 -37.33 7.38 24.56
CA SER A 170 -37.48 6.76 23.23
C SER A 170 -36.41 7.24 22.26
N ILE A 171 -36.22 8.57 22.14
CA ILE A 171 -35.24 9.19 21.25
C ILE A 171 -33.83 8.77 21.65
N SER A 172 -33.51 8.82 22.95
CA SER A 172 -32.18 8.45 23.47
C SER A 172 -31.85 6.98 23.21
N SER A 173 -32.82 6.09 23.43
CA SER A 173 -32.69 4.66 23.15
C SER A 173 -32.44 4.41 21.66
N ARG A 174 -33.26 5.01 20.79
CA ARG A 174 -33.11 4.87 19.33
C ARG A 174 -31.77 5.42 18.85
N ALA A 175 -31.36 6.60 19.29
CA ALA A 175 -30.08 7.20 18.92
C ALA A 175 -28.89 6.32 19.34
N CYS A 176 -28.96 5.70 20.52
CA CYS A 176 -27.94 4.76 21.00
C CYS A 176 -27.86 3.51 20.11
N VAL A 177 -29.01 2.92 19.76
CA VAL A 177 -29.08 1.74 18.88
C VAL A 177 -28.58 2.07 17.47
N GLU A 178 -28.99 3.20 16.90
CA GLU A 178 -28.54 3.66 15.59
C GLU A 178 -27.03 3.93 15.56
N ALA A 179 -26.47 4.57 16.59
CA ALA A 179 -25.03 4.81 16.72
C ALA A 179 -24.24 3.50 16.83
N ALA A 180 -24.73 2.54 17.63
CA ALA A 180 -24.12 1.22 17.78
C ALA A 180 -24.19 0.43 16.45
N GLN A 181 -25.32 0.47 15.75
CA GLN A 181 -25.50 -0.20 14.47
C GLN A 181 -24.60 0.41 13.38
N ASN A 182 -24.53 1.73 13.29
CA ASN A 182 -23.68 2.43 12.32
C ASN A 182 -22.20 2.10 12.57
N SER A 183 -21.75 2.19 13.83
CA SER A 183 -20.38 1.82 14.22
C SER A 183 -20.08 0.34 13.91
N HIS A 184 -21.03 -0.56 14.16
CA HIS A 184 -20.88 -1.98 13.82
C HIS A 184 -20.74 -2.21 12.32
N LYS A 185 -21.56 -1.54 11.51
CA LYS A 185 -21.50 -1.61 10.04
C LYS A 185 -20.16 -1.10 9.51
N GLU A 186 -19.69 0.04 10.00
CA GLU A 186 -18.38 0.60 9.62
C GLU A 186 -17.25 -0.36 10.01
N ASN A 187 -17.29 -0.94 11.22
CA ASN A 187 -16.28 -1.89 11.68
C ASN A 187 -16.22 -3.14 10.78
N LEU A 188 -17.38 -3.63 10.33
CA LEU A 188 -17.46 -4.77 9.41
C LEU A 188 -16.82 -4.43 8.05
N MET A 189 -17.17 -3.28 7.49
CA MET A 189 -16.62 -2.79 6.21
C MET A 189 -15.09 -2.60 6.29
N LEU A 190 -14.59 -2.01 7.39
CA LEU A 190 -13.16 -1.83 7.60
C LEU A 190 -12.43 -3.17 7.73
N LYS A 191 -13.01 -4.15 8.43
CA LYS A 191 -12.46 -5.51 8.52
C LYS A 191 -12.36 -6.19 7.15
N GLU A 192 -13.40 -6.07 6.33
CA GLU A 192 -13.39 -6.62 4.96
C GLU A 192 -12.31 -5.96 4.09
N HIS A 193 -12.18 -4.63 4.15
CA HIS A 193 -11.09 -3.92 3.46
C HIS A 193 -9.71 -4.34 3.93
N ILE A 194 -9.49 -4.52 5.23
CA ILE A 194 -8.21 -5.01 5.77
C ILE A 194 -7.92 -6.42 5.22
N GLU A 195 -8.91 -7.30 5.17
CA GLU A 195 -8.73 -8.65 4.64
C GLU A 195 -8.36 -8.63 3.15
N VAL A 196 -8.98 -7.78 2.34
CA VAL A 196 -8.61 -7.57 0.93
C VAL A 196 -7.16 -7.11 0.83
N LEU A 197 -6.77 -6.09 1.59
CA LEU A 197 -5.40 -5.56 1.58
C LEU A 197 -4.37 -6.61 1.99
N LEU A 198 -4.68 -7.49 2.95
CA LEU A 198 -3.81 -8.59 3.36
C LEU A 198 -3.64 -9.64 2.26
N ARG A 199 -4.73 -9.96 1.53
CA ARG A 199 -4.67 -10.84 0.36
C ARG A 199 -3.79 -10.23 -0.74
N ASP A 200 -3.99 -8.96 -1.05
CA ASP A 200 -3.20 -8.26 -2.07
C ASP A 200 -1.72 -8.14 -1.66
N ASN A 201 -1.43 -7.85 -0.39
CA ASN A 201 -0.07 -7.83 0.14
C ASN A 201 0.63 -9.18 -0.03
N THR A 202 -0.10 -10.28 0.13
CA THR A 202 0.43 -11.64 -0.08
C THR A 202 0.73 -11.89 -1.55
N ILE A 203 -0.14 -11.46 -2.47
CA ILE A 203 0.09 -11.56 -3.92
C ILE A 203 1.32 -10.75 -4.32
N LEU A 204 1.43 -9.51 -3.83
CA LEU A 204 2.57 -8.63 -4.09
C LEU A 204 3.88 -9.22 -3.57
N LYS A 205 3.90 -9.77 -2.35
CA LYS A 205 5.08 -10.46 -1.80
C LYS A 205 5.53 -11.63 -2.70
N ARG A 206 4.58 -12.44 -3.19
CA ARG A 206 4.88 -13.53 -4.13
C ARG A 206 5.42 -13.00 -5.46
N ALA A 207 4.81 -11.94 -6.01
CA ALA A 207 5.28 -11.32 -7.25
C ALA A 207 6.70 -10.78 -7.12
N VAL A 208 7.02 -10.10 -6.01
CA VAL A 208 8.36 -9.58 -5.72
C VAL A 208 9.37 -10.72 -5.59
N ALA A 209 9.04 -11.81 -4.90
CA ALA A 209 9.92 -12.97 -4.79
C ALA A 209 10.24 -13.59 -6.17
N ILE A 210 9.22 -13.79 -7.01
CA ILE A 210 9.39 -14.29 -8.38
C ILE A 210 10.25 -13.33 -9.21
N GLN A 211 10.03 -12.01 -9.07
CA GLN A 211 10.80 -11.02 -9.81
C GLN A 211 12.27 -11.02 -9.38
N TYR A 212 12.53 -11.16 -8.08
CA TYR A 212 13.89 -11.26 -7.54
C TYR A 212 14.62 -12.50 -8.08
N GLU A 213 13.96 -13.66 -8.07
CA GLU A 213 14.53 -14.91 -8.61
C GLU A 213 14.86 -14.80 -10.10
N ARG A 214 13.95 -14.23 -10.90
CA ARG A 214 14.18 -13.98 -12.33
C ARG A 214 15.33 -13.01 -12.58
N GLN A 215 15.44 -11.95 -11.76
CA GLN A 215 16.53 -11.00 -11.87
C GLN A 215 17.87 -11.70 -11.59
N LYS A 216 17.92 -12.51 -10.53
CA LYS A 216 19.12 -13.27 -10.16
C LYS A 216 19.58 -14.20 -11.28
N GLU A 217 18.67 -14.99 -11.86
CA GLU A 217 19.00 -15.86 -13.01
C GLU A 217 19.49 -15.07 -14.23
N ASN A 218 18.95 -13.88 -14.46
CA ASN A 218 19.36 -13.04 -15.58
C ASN A 218 20.76 -12.43 -15.34
N ASP A 219 21.09 -12.09 -14.10
CA ASP A 219 22.42 -11.61 -13.72
C ASP A 219 23.45 -12.74 -13.90
N GLU A 220 23.13 -13.97 -13.50
CA GLU A 220 23.96 -15.16 -13.74
C GLU A 220 24.19 -15.41 -15.24
N LYS A 221 23.13 -15.44 -16.05
CA LYS A 221 23.23 -15.56 -17.52
C LYS A 221 24.04 -14.42 -18.14
N SER A 222 23.93 -13.21 -17.59
CA SER A 222 24.71 -12.06 -18.06
C SER A 222 26.21 -12.27 -17.83
N GLN A 223 26.61 -12.85 -16.69
CA GLN A 223 28.00 -13.22 -16.41
C GLN A 223 28.49 -14.32 -17.36
N GLU A 224 27.69 -15.35 -17.60
CA GLU A 224 28.03 -16.41 -18.56
C GLU A 224 28.24 -15.85 -19.97
N VAL A 225 27.36 -14.95 -20.43
CA VAL A 225 27.50 -14.27 -21.72
C VAL A 225 28.79 -13.46 -21.77
N GLN A 226 29.14 -12.75 -20.70
CA GLN A 226 30.41 -12.01 -20.64
C GLN A 226 31.62 -12.95 -20.72
N HIS A 227 31.60 -14.06 -20.00
CA HIS A 227 32.65 -15.07 -20.05
C HIS A 227 32.81 -15.66 -21.45
N VAL A 228 31.71 -16.04 -22.11
CA VAL A 228 31.75 -16.55 -23.49
C VAL A 228 32.27 -15.51 -24.47
N LYS A 229 31.90 -14.22 -24.31
CA LYS A 229 32.46 -13.14 -25.14
C LYS A 229 33.97 -13.01 -25.00
N GLN A 230 34.50 -13.13 -23.77
CA GLN A 230 35.94 -13.11 -23.53
C GLN A 230 36.63 -14.29 -24.21
N LEU A 231 36.07 -15.49 -24.10
CA LEU A 231 36.62 -16.68 -24.74
C LEU A 231 36.60 -16.58 -26.27
N LEU A 232 35.50 -16.06 -26.85
CA LEU A 232 35.42 -15.79 -28.29
C LEU A 232 36.48 -14.78 -28.74
N ALA A 233 36.70 -13.69 -27.98
CA ALA A 233 37.75 -12.72 -28.29
C ALA A 233 39.15 -13.36 -28.25
N GLN A 234 39.40 -14.26 -27.29
CA GLN A 234 40.64 -15.02 -27.23
C GLN A 234 40.83 -15.91 -28.48
N TYR A 235 39.80 -16.67 -28.88
CA TYR A 235 39.88 -17.49 -30.08
C TYR A 235 40.03 -16.67 -31.36
N GLN A 236 39.34 -15.52 -31.47
CA GLN A 236 39.52 -14.59 -32.58
C GLN A 236 40.96 -14.07 -32.67
N GLU A 237 41.60 -13.74 -31.54
CA GLU A 237 42.99 -13.28 -31.53
C GLU A 237 43.98 -14.41 -31.86
N GLN A 238 43.70 -15.65 -31.44
CA GLN A 238 44.49 -16.82 -31.85
C GLN A 238 44.45 -17.02 -33.37
N ILE A 239 43.26 -16.93 -33.97
CA ILE A 239 43.10 -17.01 -35.42
C ILE A 239 43.88 -15.89 -36.10
N ARG A 240 43.71 -14.63 -35.66
CA ARG A 240 44.46 -13.48 -36.19
C ARG A 240 45.97 -13.69 -36.11
N THR A 241 46.46 -14.26 -35.01
CA THR A 241 47.89 -14.54 -34.82
C THR A 241 48.40 -15.62 -35.78
N LEU A 242 47.62 -16.69 -35.98
CA LEU A 242 47.95 -17.75 -36.94
C LEU A 242 47.90 -17.24 -38.38
N GLU A 243 46.93 -16.40 -38.73
CA GLU A 243 46.84 -15.76 -40.04
C GLU A 243 48.08 -14.88 -40.31
N VAL A 244 48.51 -14.10 -39.33
CA VAL A 244 49.72 -13.26 -39.43
C VAL A 244 50.97 -14.13 -39.55
N SER A 245 51.12 -15.19 -38.75
CA SER A 245 52.30 -16.07 -38.81
C SER A 245 52.37 -16.85 -40.13
N LEU A 246 51.22 -17.30 -40.66
CA LEU A 246 51.13 -17.95 -41.96
C LEU A 246 51.48 -16.99 -43.09
N ALA A 247 50.97 -15.75 -43.05
CA ALA A 247 51.33 -14.72 -44.02
C ALA A 247 52.84 -14.46 -44.00
N HIS A 248 53.43 -14.18 -42.84
CA HIS A 248 54.87 -13.87 -42.73
C HIS A 248 55.76 -15.07 -43.07
N GLY A 249 55.38 -16.28 -42.66
CA GLY A 249 56.10 -17.52 -42.98
C GLY A 249 56.02 -17.88 -44.47
N GLY A 250 54.83 -17.73 -45.07
CA GLY A 250 54.61 -17.97 -46.50
C GLY A 250 55.36 -17.00 -47.39
N PHE A 251 55.33 -15.70 -47.08
CA PHE A 251 56.13 -14.68 -47.78
C PHE A 251 57.64 -14.88 -47.54
N GLY A 252 58.04 -15.32 -46.35
CA GLY A 252 59.44 -15.58 -46.02
C GLY A 252 60.03 -16.79 -46.75
N LEU A 253 59.27 -17.88 -46.94
CA LEU A 253 59.70 -19.07 -47.68
C LEU A 253 59.71 -18.83 -49.18
N LEU A 254 58.64 -18.28 -49.74
CA LEU A 254 58.59 -17.92 -51.17
C LEU A 254 59.68 -16.90 -51.54
N GLY A 255 59.93 -15.91 -50.67
CA GLY A 255 60.98 -14.92 -50.89
C GLY A 255 62.41 -15.49 -50.81
N LYS A 256 62.63 -16.54 -50.00
CA LYS A 256 63.93 -17.23 -49.92
C LYS A 256 64.14 -18.16 -51.11
N GLU A 257 63.11 -18.89 -51.54
CA GLU A 257 63.16 -19.77 -52.70
C GLU A 257 63.47 -18.98 -53.98
N LEU A 258 62.73 -17.89 -54.20
CA LEU A 258 62.96 -16.99 -55.34
C LEU A 258 64.36 -16.36 -55.32
N ARG A 259 64.90 -16.03 -54.15
CA ARG A 259 66.26 -15.47 -54.03
C ARG A 259 67.31 -16.51 -54.41
N LEU A 260 67.19 -17.75 -53.93
CA LEU A 260 68.12 -18.83 -54.25
C LEU A 260 68.10 -19.17 -55.75
N ASP A 261 66.91 -19.22 -56.36
CA ASP A 261 66.77 -19.44 -57.80
C ASP A 261 67.45 -18.33 -58.62
N THR A 262 67.28 -17.06 -58.21
CA THR A 262 67.96 -15.94 -58.88
C THR A 262 69.48 -15.95 -58.72
N GLU A 263 70.00 -16.32 -57.54
CA GLU A 263 71.45 -16.42 -57.31
C GLU A 263 72.07 -17.58 -58.10
N PHE A 264 71.38 -18.72 -58.18
CA PHE A 264 71.81 -19.87 -58.98
C PHE A 264 71.84 -19.53 -60.48
N ALA A 265 70.78 -18.87 -60.98
CA ALA A 265 70.73 -18.40 -62.36
C ALA A 265 71.87 -17.40 -62.67
N ALA A 266 72.17 -16.49 -61.74
CA ALA A 266 73.27 -15.53 -61.90
C ALA A 266 74.66 -16.20 -61.92
N LEU A 267 74.87 -17.23 -61.10
CA LEU A 267 76.11 -18.01 -61.11
C LEU A 267 76.29 -18.81 -62.41
N SER A 268 75.23 -19.45 -62.87
CA SER A 268 75.23 -20.20 -64.15
C SER A 268 75.53 -19.27 -65.34
N ALA A 269 74.92 -18.08 -65.36
CA ALA A 269 75.21 -17.07 -66.38
C ALA A 269 76.67 -16.60 -66.36
N LYS A 270 77.25 -16.38 -65.17
CA LYS A 270 78.67 -16.02 -65.02
C LYS A 270 79.60 -17.12 -65.50
N GLN A 271 79.29 -18.39 -65.24
CA GLN A 271 80.06 -19.54 -65.74
C GLN A 271 80.00 -19.66 -67.26
N LEU A 272 78.82 -19.48 -67.87
CA LEU A 272 78.66 -19.47 -69.32
C LEU A 272 79.47 -18.35 -69.97
N ILE A 273 79.44 -17.14 -69.41
CA ILE A 273 80.22 -16.01 -69.90
C ILE A 273 81.73 -16.29 -69.75
N SER A 274 82.17 -16.86 -68.62
CA SER A 274 83.58 -17.23 -68.45
C SER A 274 84.04 -18.27 -69.46
N TRP A 275 83.20 -19.28 -69.76
CA TRP A 275 83.51 -20.31 -70.75
C TRP A 275 83.61 -19.71 -72.16
N ALA A 276 82.70 -18.80 -72.51
CA ALA A 276 82.70 -18.11 -73.78
C ALA A 276 83.91 -17.17 -73.97
N LEU A 277 84.47 -16.60 -72.90
CA LEU A 277 85.68 -15.76 -72.96
C LEU A 277 86.98 -16.56 -73.02
N GLN A 278 86.94 -17.87 -72.71
CA GLN A 278 88.10 -18.78 -72.74
C GLN A 278 88.12 -19.71 -73.97
N SER A 279 87.11 -19.63 -74.84
CA SER A 279 87.04 -20.32 -76.13
C SER A 279 87.35 -19.37 -77.29
#